data_AF-A0A1W9U2K0-F1
#
_entry.id   AF-A0A1W9U2K0-F1
#
_cell.length_a   1.000
_cell.length_b   1.000
_cell.length_c   1.000
_cell.angle_alpha   90.00
_cell.angle_beta   90.00
_cell.angle_gamma   90.00
#
_symmetry.space_group_name_H-M   'P 1'
#
loop_
_entity.id
_entity.type
_entity.pdbx_description
1 polymer ?
#
loop_
_entity_poly.entity_id
_entity_poly.type
_entity_poly.pdbx_seq_one_letter_code
_entity_poly.pdbx_strand_id
1 'polypeptide(L)' 'MDLILQKSLSGWKVRLREEARDDKRLIDATQGRRTRSVIITDSNHVILSAIQSETIAQRFAPDGTIRGEDLL' A
#
# COMPACT_ATOMS: atom_id res chain seq x y z
N MET A 1 5.29 8.56 -3.36
CA MET A 1 4.75 7.43 -2.54
C MET A 1 3.59 6.83 -3.31
N ASP A 2 3.85 5.77 -4.07
CA ASP A 2 2.87 5.28 -5.05
C ASP A 2 1.81 4.40 -4.41
N LEU A 3 0.74 5.06 -3.95
CA LEU A 3 -0.46 4.36 -3.51
C LEU A 3 -1.17 3.75 -4.73
N ILE A 4 -0.74 2.56 -5.16
CA ILE A 4 -1.48 1.79 -6.16
C ILE A 4 -2.77 1.26 -5.52
N LEU A 5 -3.80 2.09 -5.63
CA LEU A 5 -5.20 1.76 -5.38
C LEU A 5 -5.72 0.91 -6.55
N GLN A 6 -5.74 -0.41 -6.41
CA GLN A 6 -6.58 -1.23 -7.29
C GLN A 6 -7.56 -2.14 -6.54
N LYS A 7 -8.84 -1.74 -6.67
CA LYS A 7 -10.01 -2.58 -6.48
C LYS A 7 -10.11 -3.53 -7.69
N SER A 8 -10.32 -4.82 -7.40
CA SER A 8 -10.82 -5.85 -8.32
C SER A 8 -9.88 -6.34 -9.44
N LEU A 9 -8.81 -7.05 -9.08
CA LEU A 9 -8.33 -8.22 -9.84
C LEU A 9 -8.00 -9.30 -8.80
N SER A 10 -8.86 -10.33 -8.70
CA SER A 10 -8.82 -11.34 -7.63
C SER A 10 -7.46 -12.03 -7.46
N GLY A 11 -6.67 -12.13 -8.53
CA GLY A 11 -5.32 -12.71 -8.49
C GLY A 11 -4.15 -11.73 -8.33
N TRP A 12 -4.32 -10.43 -8.57
CA TRP A 12 -3.20 -9.46 -8.53
C TRP A 12 -2.61 -9.33 -7.12
N LYS A 13 -3.48 -9.21 -6.11
CA LYS A 13 -3.05 -9.02 -4.72
C LYS A 13 -2.29 -10.23 -4.15
N VAL A 14 -2.69 -11.43 -4.55
CA VAL A 14 -2.03 -12.67 -4.13
C VAL A 14 -0.63 -12.74 -4.72
N ARG A 15 -0.53 -12.58 -6.05
CA ARG A 15 0.76 -12.57 -6.77
C ARG A 15 1.71 -11.49 -6.25
N LEU A 16 1.23 -10.27 -6.07
CA LEU A 16 2.05 -9.15 -5.57
C LEU A 16 2.57 -9.43 -4.15
N ARG A 17 1.75 -10.03 -3.29
CA ARG A 17 2.16 -10.39 -1.92
C ARG A 17 3.21 -11.51 -1.94
N GLU A 18 3.01 -12.53 -2.76
CA GLU A 18 3.93 -13.67 -2.88
C GLU A 18 5.28 -13.21 -3.42
N GLU A 19 5.29 -12.46 -4.52
CA GLU A 19 6.52 -11.90 -5.09
C GLU A 19 7.29 -11.04 -4.09
N ALA A 20 6.61 -10.10 -3.42
CA ALA A 20 7.26 -9.26 -2.41
C ALA A 20 7.74 -10.06 -1.20
N ARG A 21 7.08 -11.17 -0.84
CA ARG A 21 7.52 -12.05 0.24
C ARG A 21 8.80 -12.78 -0.15
N ASP A 22 8.83 -13.34 -1.36
CA ASP A 22 9.96 -14.08 -1.89
C ASP A 22 11.20 -13.18 -1.98
N ASP A 23 11.00 -11.93 -2.40
CA ASP A 23 12.06 -10.91 -2.50
C ASP A 23 12.38 -10.20 -1.17
N LYS A 24 11.80 -10.63 -0.04
CA LYS A 24 11.98 -10.01 1.29
C LYS A 24 11.63 -8.52 1.35
N ARG A 25 10.73 -8.06 0.48
CA ARG A 25 10.20 -6.69 0.37
C ARG A 25 8.79 -6.54 0.98
N LEU A 26 8.20 -7.62 1.49
CA LEU A 26 6.89 -7.60 2.14
C LEU A 26 6.98 -7.19 3.61
N ILE A 27 6.24 -6.14 3.96
CA ILE A 27 6.05 -5.69 5.35
C ILE A 27 4.60 -5.94 5.75
N ASP A 28 4.39 -6.72 6.81
CA ASP A 28 3.05 -6.94 7.37
C ASP A 28 2.79 -5.99 8.56
N ALA A 29 2.10 -4.89 8.29
CA ALA A 29 1.64 -3.94 9.29
C ALA A 29 0.17 -4.20 9.72
N THR A 30 -0.40 -5.36 9.39
CA THR A 30 -1.78 -5.68 9.74
C THR A 30 -1.96 -6.09 11.20
N GLN A 31 -0.88 -6.59 11.83
CA GLN A 31 -0.88 -7.08 13.21
C GLN A 31 -2.00 -8.14 13.43
N GLY A 32 -2.16 -9.06 12.48
CA GLY A 32 -3.15 -10.14 12.54
C GLY A 32 -4.59 -9.73 12.17
N ARG A 33 -4.81 -8.48 11.78
CA ARG A 33 -6.12 -7.99 11.33
C ARG A 33 -6.28 -8.20 9.83
N ARG A 34 -7.53 -8.11 9.34
CA ARG A 34 -7.81 -8.16 7.89
C ARG A 34 -7.11 -7.01 7.17
N THR A 35 -6.36 -7.32 6.11
CA THR A 35 -5.79 -6.31 5.19
C THR A 35 -6.90 -5.46 4.60
N ARG A 36 -6.81 -4.14 4.83
CA ARG A 36 -7.73 -3.13 4.29
C ARG A 36 -7.10 -2.31 3.17
N SER A 37 -5.78 -2.20 3.13
CA SER A 37 -5.03 -1.54 2.07
C SER A 37 -3.69 -2.20 1.81
N VAL A 38 -3.13 -1.92 0.64
CA VAL A 38 -1.76 -2.30 0.23
C VAL A 38 -1.09 -1.02 -0.23
N ILE A 39 0.13 -0.78 0.23
CA ILE A 39 0.95 0.37 -0.17
C ILE A 39 2.17 -0.17 -0.90
N ILE A 40 2.56 0.49 -1.98
CA ILE A 40 3.79 0.22 -2.71
C ILE A 40 4.70 1.45 -2.56
N THR A 41 5.97 1.22 -2.30
CA THR A 41 6.96 2.30 -2.22
C THR A 41 7.80 2.36 -3.49
N ASP A 42 8.53 3.47 -3.65
CA ASP A 42 9.56 3.68 -4.67
C ASP A 42 10.65 2.58 -4.70
N SER A 43 11.00 2.06 -3.53
CA SER A 43 11.91 0.92 -3.32
C SER A 43 11.25 -0.44 -3.56
N ASN A 44 10.06 -0.44 -4.15
CA ASN A 44 9.25 -1.62 -4.44
C ASN A 44 8.88 -2.44 -3.18
N HIS A 45 8.87 -1.84 -1.98
CA HIS A 45 8.35 -2.53 -0.80
C HIS A 45 6.83 -2.59 -0.86
N VAL A 46 6.28 -3.73 -0.43
CA VAL A 46 4.84 -3.94 -0.36
C VAL A 46 4.44 -3.97 1.11
N ILE A 47 3.58 -3.04 1.53
CA ILE A 47 3.12 -2.94 2.91
C ILE A 47 1.65 -3.33 2.97
N LEU A 48 1.33 -4.36 3.77
CA LEU A 48 -0.05 -4.73 4.08
C LEU A 48 -0.51 -3.95 5.31
N SER A 49 -1.67 -3.29 5.23
CA SER A 49 -2.17 -2.47 6.33
C SER A 49 -3.61 -2.82 6.69
N ALA A 50 -3.90 -2.76 8.00
CA ALA A 50 -5.25 -2.88 8.53
C ALA A 50 -6.03 -1.54 8.50
N ILE A 51 -5.37 -0.45 8.09
CA ILE A 51 -5.97 0.88 7.96
C ILE A 51 -6.46 1.06 6.52
N GLN A 52 -7.59 1.74 6.34
CA GLN A 52 -8.12 2.08 5.01
C GLN A 52 -7.21 3.09 4.31
N SER A 53 -7.07 2.94 2.99
CA SER A 53 -6.25 3.82 2.13
C SER A 53 -6.62 5.30 2.29
N GLU A 54 -7.91 5.60 2.41
CA GLU A 54 -8.45 6.95 2.55
C GLU A 54 -7.98 7.58 3.87
N THR A 55 -8.00 6.81 4.97
CA THR A 55 -7.49 7.27 6.27
C THR A 55 -5.98 7.47 6.26
N ILE A 56 -5.25 6.67 5.49
CA ILE A 56 -3.81 6.83 5.32
C ILE A 56 -3.55 8.13 4.55
N ALA A 57 -4.19 8.32 3.41
CA ALA A 57 -4.06 9.54 2.60
C ALA A 57 -4.36 10.81 3.42
N GLN A 58 -5.45 10.82 4.20
CA GLN A 58 -5.80 11.94 5.08
C GLN A 58 -4.74 12.25 6.16
N ARG A 59 -3.96 11.26 6.62
CA ARG A 59 -2.90 11.49 7.62
C ARG A 59 -1.64 12.06 6.99
N PHE A 60 -1.34 11.65 5.76
CA PHE A 60 -0.15 12.10 5.03
C PHE A 60 -0.36 13.43 4.30
N ALA A 61 -1.58 13.70 3.83
CA ALA A 61 -2.00 14.95 3.20
C ALA A 61 -3.31 15.44 3.84
N PRO A 62 -3.26 16.07 5.03
CA PRO A 62 -4.44 16.48 5.79
C PRO A 62 -5.33 17.51 5.09
N ASP A 63 -4.74 18.29 4.18
CA ASP A 63 -5.41 19.28 3.34
C ASP A 63 -5.90 18.70 1.99
N GLY A 64 -5.67 17.40 1.75
CA GLY A 64 -6.02 16.73 0.50
C GLY A 64 -5.11 17.08 -0.68
N THR A 65 -4.05 17.86 -0.44
CA THR A 65 -3.12 18.29 -1.48
C THR A 65 -1.98 17.28 -1.57
N ILE A 66 -2.05 16.37 -2.54
CA ILE A 66 -0.86 15.59 -2.93
C ILE A 66 0.03 16.55 -3.70
N ARG A 67 1.22 16.86 -3.16
CA ARG A 67 2.10 17.80 -3.83
C ARG A 67 2.69 17.13 -5.07
N GLY A 68 2.99 17.93 -6.09
CA GLY A 68 3.60 17.40 -7.31
C GLY A 68 4.92 16.66 -7.04
N GLU A 69 5.65 17.06 -5.99
CA GLU A 69 6.84 16.37 -5.48
C GLU A 69 6.56 14.97 -4.88
N ASP A 70 5.33 14.67 -4.46
CA ASP A 70 4.94 13.37 -3.88
C ASP A 70 4.59 12.32 -4.96
N LEU A 71 4.42 12.78 -6.21
CA LEU A 71 4.09 12.01 -7.41
C LEU A 71 5.30 11.76 -8.33
N LEU A 72 6.50 12.23 -7.94
CA LEU A 72 7.75 12.12 -8.69
C LEU A 72 8.72 11.11 -8.06
#